data_AF-A0A957H979-F1
#
_entry.id   AF-A0A957H979-F1
#
_cell.length_a   1.000
_cell.length_b   1.000
_cell.length_c   1.000
_cell.angle_alpha   90.00
_cell.angle_beta   90.00
_cell.angle_gamma   90.00
#
_symmetry.space_group_name_H-M   'P 1'
#
loop_
_entity.id
_entity.type
_entity.pdbx_description
1 polymer ?
#
loop_
_entity_poly.entity_id
_entity_poly.type
_entity_poly.pdbx_seq_one_letter_code
_entity_poly.pdbx_strand_id
1 'polypeptide(L)'
;QLLDPINIFYPIRWGGTQTVYGRQSIILANPEQLTPEVTPTPFAFPTSVALQSAGGEDTASVATEGEMVMEEAEMAYDADMADEFGAAAAPSTNDGSAPPIAVRTDFNPLATFAPAVRTDSSGQATVEVSLPDNLTRYRVMVVAVAGGQQYGTSEANLTARLPLMVRPSAPRFLNFGDQVEFPVVLQNQTDEPLVVDVVLATTNLEMTGPAGFRVDVPANNRVEFR
;
A
#
# COMPACT_ATOMS: atom_id res chain seq x y z
N GLN A 1 -3.91 24.47 -11.82
CA GLN A 1 -3.05 24.57 -10.63
C GLN A 1 -3.97 24.60 -9.41
N LEU A 2 -3.79 23.67 -8.47
CA LEU A 2 -4.56 23.66 -7.22
C LEU A 2 -4.30 24.97 -6.46
N LEU A 3 -5.34 25.58 -5.91
CA LEU A 3 -5.15 26.70 -4.99
C LEU A 3 -4.44 26.18 -3.75
N ASP A 4 -3.37 26.87 -3.36
CA ASP A 4 -2.60 26.47 -2.18
C ASP A 4 -3.44 26.66 -0.91
N PRO A 5 -3.79 25.57 -0.20
CA PRO A 5 -4.60 25.64 1.01
C PRO A 5 -3.95 26.49 2.10
N ILE A 6 -2.62 26.58 2.14
CA ILE A 6 -1.94 27.36 3.18
C ILE A 6 -2.23 28.85 3.01
N ASN A 7 -2.25 29.35 1.77
CA ASN A 7 -2.52 30.76 1.48
C ASN A 7 -3.98 31.14 1.76
N ILE A 8 -4.88 30.17 1.71
CA ILE A 8 -6.32 30.38 1.96
C ILE A 8 -6.64 30.37 3.45
N PHE A 9 -6.09 29.43 4.21
CA PHE A 9 -6.31 29.37 5.66
C PHE A 9 -5.43 30.38 6.43
N TYR A 10 -4.26 30.72 5.90
CA TYR A 10 -3.31 31.64 6.51
C TYR A 10 -2.97 32.81 5.56
N PRO A 11 -3.95 33.64 5.19
CA PRO A 11 -3.68 34.78 4.33
C PRO A 11 -2.75 35.76 5.05
N ILE A 12 -1.74 36.26 4.33
CA ILE A 12 -0.93 37.38 4.79
C ILE A 12 -1.87 38.59 4.96
N ARG A 13 -2.10 38.99 6.21
CA ARG A 13 -2.95 40.14 6.52
C ARG A 13 -2.11 41.41 6.46
N TRP A 14 -2.67 42.49 5.93
CA TRP A 14 -2.03 43.81 5.94
C TRP A 14 -1.71 44.25 7.37
N GLY A 15 -0.60 44.98 7.55
CA GLY A 15 -0.06 45.39 8.85
C GLY A 15 -0.99 46.20 9.76
N GLY A 16 -2.15 46.64 9.27
CA GLY A 16 -3.22 47.27 10.06
C GLY A 16 -4.26 46.29 10.63
N THR A 17 -4.17 44.99 10.35
CA THR A 17 -5.14 43.99 10.82
C THR A 17 -4.77 43.51 12.21
N GLN A 18 -5.67 43.68 13.17
CA GLN A 18 -5.49 43.26 14.55
C GLN A 18 -6.27 41.97 14.77
N THR A 19 -5.63 40.92 15.28
CA THR A 19 -6.33 39.69 15.69
C THR A 19 -6.78 39.84 17.13
N VAL A 20 -8.09 39.85 17.37
CA VAL A 20 -8.64 39.78 18.72
C VAL A 20 -8.86 38.31 19.08
N TYR A 21 -7.97 37.77 19.91
CA TYR A 21 -8.19 36.47 20.52
C TYR A 21 -9.17 36.65 21.69
N GLY A 22 -10.35 36.03 21.62
CA GLY A 22 -11.34 36.09 22.73
C GLY A 22 -10.85 35.46 24.04
N ARG A 23 -9.67 34.86 24.04
CA ARG A 23 -8.97 34.26 25.18
C ARG A 23 -7.46 34.46 24.99
N GLN A 24 -6.77 34.94 26.02
CA GLN A 24 -5.32 35.21 25.96
C GLN A 24 -4.46 33.94 25.90
N SER A 25 -5.01 32.80 26.30
CA SER A 25 -4.36 31.50 26.15
C SER A 25 -5.41 30.41 25.90
N ILE A 26 -5.01 29.39 25.15
CA ILE A 26 -5.70 28.11 25.10
C ILE A 26 -4.85 27.17 25.93
N ILE A 27 -5.37 26.72 27.08
CA ILE A 27 -4.73 25.64 27.82
C ILE A 27 -5.04 24.36 27.05
N LEU A 28 -4.05 23.87 26.30
CA LEU A 28 -4.11 22.51 25.76
C LEU A 28 -4.00 21.55 26.94
N ALA A 29 -4.97 20.67 27.11
CA ALA A 29 -4.88 19.64 28.15
C ALA A 29 -3.63 18.80 27.90
N ASN A 30 -2.82 18.56 28.95
CA ASN A 30 -1.69 17.64 28.84
C ASN A 30 -2.26 16.25 28.53
N PRO A 31 -1.94 15.64 27.37
CA PRO A 31 -2.48 14.33 27.00
C PRO A 31 -2.13 13.23 28.01
N GLU A 32 -1.04 13.38 28.77
CA GLU A 32 -0.66 12.47 29.86
C GLU A 32 -1.61 12.55 31.05
N GLN A 33 -2.37 13.63 31.19
CA GLN A 33 -3.41 13.78 32.23
C GLN A 33 -4.77 13.25 31.78
N LEU A 34 -4.91 12.90 30.49
CA LEU A 34 -6.15 12.37 29.91
C LEU A 34 -6.19 10.84 29.85
N THR A 35 -5.14 10.14 30.27
CA THR A 35 -5.24 8.70 30.50
C THR A 35 -6.05 8.47 31.77
N PRO A 36 -7.29 7.94 31.69
CA PRO A 36 -7.91 7.39 32.88
C PRO A 36 -6.97 6.31 33.41
N GLU A 37 -6.67 6.39 34.70
CA GLU A 37 -5.92 5.37 35.42
C GLU A 37 -6.73 4.07 35.33
N VAL A 38 -6.49 3.29 34.28
CA VAL A 38 -6.99 1.92 34.17
C VAL A 38 -6.14 1.13 35.13
N THR A 39 -6.52 1.13 36.41
CA THR A 39 -6.03 0.15 37.38
C THR A 39 -6.37 -1.23 36.81
N PRO A 40 -5.39 -2.03 36.37
CA PRO A 40 -5.70 -3.39 35.99
C PRO A 40 -6.05 -4.11 37.30
N THR A 41 -7.34 -4.33 37.55
CA THR A 41 -7.77 -5.36 38.49
C THR A 41 -7.24 -6.68 37.96
N PRO A 42 -6.32 -7.37 38.66
CA PRO A 42 -5.87 -8.67 38.19
C PRO A 42 -7.05 -9.65 38.28
N PHE A 43 -7.52 -10.10 37.11
CA PHE A 43 -8.36 -11.29 37.02
C PHE A 43 -7.55 -12.47 37.56
N ALA A 44 -7.97 -12.96 38.73
CA ALA A 44 -7.43 -14.18 39.32
C ALA A 44 -7.89 -15.40 38.51
N PHE A 45 -6.98 -15.99 37.76
CA PHE A 45 -7.06 -17.39 37.35
C PHE A 45 -6.10 -18.19 38.24
N PRO A 46 -6.54 -19.26 38.92
CA PRO A 46 -5.63 -20.06 39.73
C PRO A 46 -4.71 -20.85 38.80
N THR A 47 -3.41 -20.59 38.86
CA THR A 47 -2.39 -21.44 38.24
C THR A 47 -1.34 -21.76 39.28
N SER A 48 -1.60 -22.80 40.07
CA SER A 48 -0.58 -23.50 40.83
C SER A 48 -0.32 -24.85 40.18
N VAL A 49 0.70 -24.93 39.34
CA VAL A 49 1.51 -26.14 39.22
C VAL A 49 2.95 -25.69 39.45
N ALA A 50 3.48 -26.08 40.61
CA ALA A 50 4.82 -25.80 41.05
C ALA A 50 5.84 -26.56 40.19
N LEU A 51 6.92 -25.90 39.81
CA LEU A 51 8.17 -26.57 39.44
C LEU A 51 9.24 -26.14 40.43
N GLN A 52 9.60 -27.07 41.32
CA GLN A 52 10.61 -26.88 42.35
C GLN A 52 11.97 -27.35 41.81
N SER A 53 12.95 -26.45 41.86
CA SER A 53 14.37 -26.74 41.66
C SER A 53 14.94 -27.39 42.92
N ALA A 54 15.68 -28.49 42.77
CA ALA A 54 16.99 -28.71 43.42
C ALA A 54 17.61 -30.05 43.02
N GLY A 55 18.85 -29.98 42.50
CA GLY A 55 20.04 -30.76 42.93
C GLY A 55 20.05 -32.29 42.83
N GLY A 56 21.08 -32.81 42.16
CA GLY A 56 21.52 -34.20 42.35
C GLY A 56 22.40 -34.69 41.22
N GLU A 57 23.69 -34.89 41.53
CA GLU A 57 24.73 -35.50 40.71
C GLU A 57 24.41 -36.98 40.38
N ASP A 58 24.81 -37.49 39.20
CA ASP A 58 25.79 -38.58 39.05
C ASP A 58 25.73 -39.31 37.69
N THR A 59 26.91 -39.37 37.07
CA THR A 59 27.54 -40.51 36.35
C THR A 59 26.99 -41.07 35.03
N ALA A 60 27.99 -41.29 34.14
CA ALA A 60 28.09 -42.31 33.09
C ALA A 60 27.22 -42.10 31.83
N SER A 61 27.61 -42.45 30.61
CA SER A 61 28.83 -42.82 29.88
C SER A 61 28.37 -43.09 28.43
N VAL A 62 29.30 -43.36 27.51
CA VAL A 62 29.08 -43.86 26.12
C VAL A 62 28.76 -42.72 25.12
N ALA A 63 29.72 -42.23 24.31
CA ALA A 63 30.25 -42.84 23.06
C ALA A 63 29.11 -43.07 22.05
N THR A 64 29.18 -42.87 20.74
CA THR A 64 30.19 -42.49 19.76
C THR A 64 29.40 -42.50 18.43
N GLU A 65 29.78 -41.61 17.50
CA GLU A 65 29.60 -41.67 16.03
C GLU A 65 28.20 -41.79 15.41
N GLY A 66 28.04 -41.13 14.25
CA GLY A 66 26.91 -41.36 13.38
C GLY A 66 26.70 -40.28 12.33
N GLU A 67 27.75 -39.95 11.58
CA GLU A 67 27.69 -39.26 10.30
C GLU A 67 26.76 -40.02 9.34
N MET A 68 25.77 -39.34 8.72
CA MET A 68 25.17 -39.79 7.46
C MET A 68 24.84 -38.60 6.58
N VAL A 69 25.75 -38.41 5.63
CA VAL A 69 25.55 -37.83 4.29
C VAL A 69 24.59 -38.72 3.51
N MET A 70 23.64 -38.14 2.76
CA MET A 70 23.08 -38.68 1.50
C MET A 70 22.53 -37.48 0.73
N GLU A 71 23.22 -37.00 -0.29
CA GLU A 71 23.34 -37.51 -1.67
C GLU A 71 22.19 -36.98 -2.55
N GLU A 72 22.59 -36.13 -3.51
CA GLU A 72 21.77 -35.56 -4.58
C GLU A 72 21.14 -36.66 -5.42
N ALA A 73 19.81 -36.63 -5.52
CA ALA A 73 19.10 -37.34 -6.56
C ALA A 73 18.73 -36.34 -7.67
N GLU A 74 19.51 -36.36 -8.75
CA GLU A 74 19.12 -35.78 -10.03
C GLU A 74 17.87 -36.50 -10.56
N MET A 75 16.76 -35.79 -10.71
CA MET A 75 15.64 -36.23 -11.53
C MET A 75 15.74 -35.57 -12.90
N ALA A 76 16.16 -36.35 -13.89
CA ALA A 76 15.96 -36.05 -15.29
C ALA A 76 14.47 -36.13 -15.61
N TYR A 77 13.89 -35.01 -16.08
CA TYR A 77 12.53 -34.95 -16.60
C TYR A 77 12.59 -35.20 -18.11
N ASP A 78 11.90 -36.27 -18.52
CA ASP A 78 11.77 -36.73 -19.90
C ASP A 78 11.10 -35.66 -20.77
N ALA A 79 11.73 -35.39 -21.92
CA ALA A 79 11.28 -34.42 -22.90
C ALA A 79 10.52 -35.15 -24.01
N ASP A 80 9.27 -35.56 -23.77
CA ASP A 80 8.38 -36.11 -24.81
C ASP A 80 6.90 -35.97 -24.42
N MET A 81 6.42 -34.73 -24.25
CA MET A 81 4.98 -34.44 -24.22
C MET A 81 4.69 -33.13 -24.96
N ALA A 82 5.10 -33.11 -26.23
CA ALA A 82 4.81 -32.07 -27.19
C ALA A 82 4.04 -32.67 -28.37
N ASP A 83 2.83 -33.14 -28.12
CA ASP A 83 1.78 -33.14 -29.14
C ASP A 83 0.43 -33.33 -28.46
N GLU A 84 -0.60 -32.72 -29.03
CA GLU A 84 -2.02 -32.86 -28.63
C GLU A 84 -2.57 -31.79 -27.67
N PHE A 85 -2.49 -30.50 -28.04
CA PHE A 85 -3.66 -29.61 -27.96
C PHE A 85 -3.65 -28.61 -29.11
N GLY A 86 -4.69 -28.70 -29.95
CA GLY A 86 -4.81 -28.05 -31.25
C GLY A 86 -4.76 -26.52 -31.22
N ALA A 87 -3.87 -25.97 -32.04
CA ALA A 87 -3.78 -24.57 -32.38
C ALA A 87 -4.96 -24.16 -33.29
N ALA A 88 -5.91 -23.41 -32.74
CA ALA A 88 -6.77 -22.54 -33.53
C ALA A 88 -6.00 -21.26 -33.86
N ALA A 89 -5.42 -21.22 -35.05
CA ALA A 89 -4.75 -20.04 -35.59
C ALA A 89 -5.78 -18.91 -35.82
N ALA A 90 -5.82 -17.93 -34.91
CA ALA A 90 -6.42 -16.64 -35.18
C ALA A 90 -5.48 -15.84 -36.12
N PRO A 91 -6.02 -15.08 -37.09
CA PRO A 91 -5.20 -14.33 -38.03
C PRO A 91 -4.41 -13.25 -37.30
N SER A 92 -3.08 -13.37 -37.35
CA SER A 92 -2.13 -12.36 -36.89
C SER A 92 -2.15 -11.17 -37.84
N THR A 93 -2.90 -10.13 -37.48
CA THR A 93 -2.68 -8.78 -38.00
C THR A 93 -1.61 -8.11 -37.16
N ASN A 94 -0.35 -8.36 -37.51
CA ASN A 94 0.79 -7.57 -37.04
C ASN A 94 0.81 -6.24 -37.80
N ASP A 95 0.07 -5.25 -37.30
CA ASP A 95 0.37 -3.84 -37.59
C ASP A 95 0.90 -3.22 -36.29
N GLY A 96 2.22 -3.20 -36.20
CA GLY A 96 3.01 -3.01 -35.00
C GLY A 96 3.11 -1.55 -34.59
N SER A 97 2.24 -1.14 -33.68
CA SER A 97 2.66 -0.39 -32.50
C SER A 97 1.61 -0.61 -31.44
N ALA A 98 1.92 -1.46 -30.46
CA ALA A 98 1.14 -1.45 -29.23
C ALA A 98 1.13 -0.01 -28.70
N PRO A 99 -0.02 0.49 -28.22
CA PRO A 99 -0.09 1.85 -27.68
C PRO A 99 0.98 2.00 -26.58
N PRO A 100 1.70 3.14 -26.54
CA PRO A 100 2.74 3.36 -25.56
C PRO A 100 2.17 3.20 -24.15
N ILE A 101 2.87 2.46 -23.30
CA ILE A 101 2.47 2.24 -21.91
C ILE A 101 2.48 3.60 -21.21
N ALA A 102 1.31 4.07 -20.77
CA ALA A 102 1.20 5.30 -20.01
C ALA A 102 1.85 5.11 -18.63
N VAL A 103 3.01 5.73 -18.44
CA VAL A 103 3.70 5.72 -17.14
C VAL A 103 3.00 6.72 -16.22
N ARG A 104 2.65 6.25 -15.02
CA ARG A 104 2.07 7.08 -13.96
C ARG A 104 3.12 8.04 -13.41
N THR A 105 2.75 9.30 -13.26
CA THR A 105 3.69 10.37 -12.85
C THR A 105 3.14 11.27 -11.76
N ASP A 106 1.81 11.41 -11.63
CA ASP A 106 1.22 12.27 -10.61
C ASP A 106 0.85 11.51 -9.34
N PHE A 107 1.77 11.53 -8.37
CA PHE A 107 1.57 10.90 -7.06
C PHE A 107 1.22 11.92 -5.95
N ASN A 108 0.59 13.05 -6.28
CA ASN A 108 0.20 14.03 -5.26
C ASN A 108 -0.83 13.44 -4.25
N PRO A 109 -0.57 13.52 -2.93
CA PRO A 109 -1.51 13.05 -1.92
C PRO A 109 -2.81 13.86 -1.86
N LEU A 110 -2.80 15.12 -2.33
CA LEU A 110 -3.97 15.99 -2.37
C LEU A 110 -4.58 15.99 -3.78
N ALA A 111 -5.72 15.29 -3.93
CA ALA A 111 -6.42 15.23 -5.21
C ALA A 111 -7.12 16.54 -5.58
N THR A 112 -7.82 17.16 -4.62
CA THR A 112 -8.49 18.44 -4.85
C THR A 112 -8.56 19.30 -3.60
N PHE A 113 -8.51 20.61 -3.79
CA PHE A 113 -8.88 21.58 -2.77
C PHE A 113 -9.72 22.69 -3.38
N ALA A 114 -11.00 22.73 -3.01
CA ALA A 114 -11.99 23.69 -3.49
C ALA A 114 -12.50 24.54 -2.32
N PRO A 115 -11.84 25.66 -2.00
CA PRO A 115 -12.08 26.43 -0.78
C PRO A 115 -13.39 27.21 -0.77
N ALA A 116 -13.90 27.55 -1.96
CA ALA A 116 -15.05 28.43 -2.13
C ALA A 116 -15.94 27.86 -3.23
N VAL A 117 -16.91 27.07 -2.81
CA VAL A 117 -17.95 26.51 -3.68
C VAL A 117 -19.29 27.01 -3.17
N ARG A 118 -20.05 27.67 -4.04
CA ARG A 118 -21.38 28.17 -3.70
C ARG A 118 -22.41 27.10 -4.05
N THR A 119 -23.31 26.84 -3.11
CA THR A 119 -24.46 26.00 -3.37
C THR A 119 -25.48 26.73 -4.26
N ASP A 120 -26.25 25.97 -5.01
CA ASP A 120 -27.41 26.47 -5.75
C ASP A 120 -28.58 26.81 -4.80
N SER A 121 -29.71 27.23 -5.37
CA SER A 121 -30.94 27.55 -4.62
C SER A 121 -31.53 26.35 -3.87
N SER A 122 -31.12 25.13 -4.22
CA SER A 122 -31.54 23.87 -3.61
C SER A 122 -30.55 23.37 -2.56
N GLY A 123 -29.44 24.11 -2.31
CA GLY A 123 -28.41 23.74 -1.35
C GLY A 123 -27.38 22.73 -1.88
N GLN A 124 -27.33 22.48 -3.19
CA GLN A 124 -26.43 21.50 -3.82
C GLN A 124 -25.22 22.19 -4.44
N ALA A 125 -24.08 21.50 -4.45
CA ALA A 125 -22.85 21.94 -5.09
C ALA A 125 -22.17 20.76 -5.79
N THR A 126 -21.59 21.01 -6.95
CA THR A 126 -20.84 20.00 -7.73
C THR A 126 -19.41 20.49 -7.91
N VAL A 127 -18.45 19.61 -7.65
CA VAL A 127 -17.02 19.86 -7.84
C VAL A 127 -16.48 18.76 -8.74
N GLU A 128 -15.98 19.14 -9.90
CA GLU A 128 -15.26 18.22 -10.78
C GLU A 128 -13.84 18.00 -10.23
N VAL A 129 -13.44 16.74 -10.11
CA VAL A 129 -12.15 16.34 -9.56
C VAL A 129 -11.48 15.38 -10.53
N SER A 130 -10.29 15.75 -10.99
CA SER A 130 -9.37 14.82 -11.65
C SER A 130 -8.53 14.16 -10.56
N LEU A 131 -8.61 12.83 -10.46
CA LEU A 131 -7.83 12.08 -9.47
C LEU A 131 -6.38 11.95 -9.96
N PRO A 132 -5.38 12.13 -9.08
CA PRO A 132 -4.00 11.76 -9.35
C PRO A 132 -3.86 10.26 -9.64
N ASP A 133 -2.67 9.84 -10.09
CA ASP A 133 -2.35 8.45 -10.45
C ASP A 133 -2.22 7.50 -9.24
N ASN A 134 -2.40 8.04 -8.03
CA ASN A 134 -2.44 7.31 -6.78
C ASN A 134 -3.68 6.40 -6.72
N LEU A 135 -3.46 5.09 -6.77
CA LEU A 135 -4.50 4.08 -6.58
C LEU A 135 -4.71 3.81 -5.09
N THR A 136 -5.32 4.80 -4.43
CA THR A 136 -5.54 4.80 -2.98
C THR A 136 -6.99 5.10 -2.63
N ARG A 137 -7.30 5.05 -1.34
CA ARG A 137 -8.55 5.58 -0.80
C ARG A 137 -8.34 7.03 -0.40
N TYR A 138 -9.04 7.92 -1.10
CA TYR A 138 -9.15 9.33 -0.75
C TYR A 138 -10.26 9.55 0.27
N ARG A 139 -10.00 10.43 1.23
CA ARG A 139 -11.01 10.95 2.14
C ARG A 139 -11.47 12.32 1.64
N VAL A 140 -12.74 12.43 1.32
CA VAL A 140 -13.41 13.68 0.96
C VAL A 140 -13.93 14.31 2.24
N MET A 141 -13.45 15.51 2.57
CA MET A 141 -13.91 16.28 3.71
C MET A 141 -14.59 17.55 3.20
N VAL A 142 -15.79 17.82 3.71
CA VAL A 142 -16.57 19.00 3.32
C VAL A 142 -16.89 19.80 4.58
N VAL A 143 -16.66 21.11 4.51
CA VAL A 143 -17.07 22.07 5.51
C VAL A 143 -17.97 23.09 4.84
N ALA A 144 -19.23 23.16 5.25
CA ALA A 144 -20.19 24.12 4.76
C ALA A 144 -20.37 25.24 5.80
N VAL A 145 -20.53 26.48 5.35
CA VAL A 145 -20.77 27.65 6.20
C VAL A 145 -21.95 28.44 5.65
N ALA A 146 -22.89 28.83 6.52
CA ALA A 146 -24.04 29.64 6.18
C ALA A 146 -24.15 30.86 7.12
N GLY A 147 -24.39 32.04 6.54
CA GLY A 147 -24.63 33.28 7.30
C GLY A 147 -23.52 33.70 8.29
N GLY A 148 -22.30 33.15 8.16
CA GLY A 148 -21.15 33.45 9.01
C GLY A 148 -21.21 32.89 10.45
N GLN A 149 -22.32 32.28 10.86
CA GLN A 149 -22.51 31.77 12.23
C GLN A 149 -22.92 30.29 12.26
N GLN A 150 -23.33 29.73 11.13
CA GLN A 150 -23.72 28.34 11.00
C GLN A 150 -22.66 27.59 10.21
N TYR A 151 -22.29 26.40 10.64
CA TYR A 151 -21.40 25.52 9.90
C TYR A 151 -21.86 24.06 10.03
N GLY A 152 -21.45 23.24 9.08
CA GLY A 152 -21.65 21.80 9.09
C GLY A 152 -20.44 21.10 8.48
N THR A 153 -20.20 19.86 8.88
CA THR A 153 -19.10 19.04 8.35
C THR A 153 -19.60 17.68 7.90
N SER A 154 -18.93 17.10 6.92
CA SER A 154 -19.20 15.74 6.46
C SER A 154 -17.94 15.11 5.90
N GLU A 155 -17.86 13.79 5.98
CA GLU A 155 -16.76 13.00 5.44
C GLU A 155 -17.28 11.83 4.61
N ALA A 156 -16.59 11.53 3.51
CA ALA A 156 -16.85 10.38 2.67
C ALA A 156 -15.54 9.77 2.15
N ASN A 157 -15.58 8.51 1.71
CA ASN A 157 -14.42 7.83 1.14
C ASN A 157 -14.62 7.57 -0.36
N LEU A 158 -13.59 7.83 -1.14
CA LEU A 158 -13.52 7.56 -2.58
C LEU A 158 -12.32 6.65 -2.85
N THR A 159 -12.56 5.46 -3.41
CA THR A 159 -11.48 4.51 -3.71
C THR A 159 -11.11 4.57 -5.19
N ALA A 160 -9.89 4.99 -5.49
CA ALA A 160 -9.33 4.97 -6.83
C ALA A 160 -8.68 3.60 -7.11
N ARG A 161 -9.11 2.95 -8.19
CA ARG A 161 -8.61 1.62 -8.61
C ARG A 161 -8.57 1.50 -10.12
N LEU A 162 -7.63 0.70 -10.62
CA LEU A 162 -7.58 0.28 -12.02
C LEU A 162 -7.93 -1.22 -12.13
N PRO A 163 -8.40 -1.68 -13.30
CA PRO A 163 -8.67 -3.09 -13.56
C PRO A 163 -7.47 -4.00 -13.29
N LEU A 164 -6.27 -3.55 -13.64
CA LEU A 164 -5.01 -4.22 -13.36
C LEU A 164 -4.08 -3.25 -12.63
N MET A 165 -3.47 -3.71 -11.53
CA MET A 165 -2.55 -2.91 -10.73
C MET A 165 -1.24 -3.65 -10.53
N VAL A 166 -0.14 -2.91 -10.65
CA VAL A 166 1.22 -3.38 -10.33
C VAL A 166 1.71 -2.66 -9.09
N ARG A 167 2.17 -3.41 -8.09
CA ARG A 167 2.75 -2.89 -6.85
C ARG A 167 4.16 -3.47 -6.65
N PRO A 168 5.20 -2.73 -7.06
CA PRO A 168 6.57 -3.08 -6.73
C PRO A 168 6.82 -2.86 -5.23
N SER A 169 7.48 -3.81 -4.59
CA SER A 169 7.79 -3.77 -3.15
C SER A 169 9.30 -3.72 -2.93
N ALA A 170 9.93 -2.71 -3.54
CA ALA A 170 11.37 -2.49 -3.45
C ALA A 170 11.82 -2.22 -2.01
N PRO A 171 13.03 -2.68 -1.60
CA PRO A 171 13.65 -2.20 -0.38
C PRO A 171 13.82 -0.68 -0.41
N ARG A 172 13.67 -0.06 0.76
CA ARG A 172 13.75 1.40 0.89
C ARG A 172 15.17 1.94 0.65
N PHE A 173 16.18 1.12 0.94
CA PHE A 173 17.60 1.44 0.78
C PHE A 173 18.36 0.20 0.34
N LEU A 174 19.42 0.41 -0.44
CA LEU A 174 20.40 -0.60 -0.84
C LEU A 174 21.79 0.05 -0.75
N ASN A 175 22.78 -0.72 -0.33
CA ASN A 175 24.18 -0.35 -0.40
C ASN A 175 24.84 -0.96 -1.66
N PHE A 176 25.99 -0.41 -2.04
CA PHE A 176 26.78 -1.00 -3.12
C PHE A 176 27.25 -2.41 -2.74
N GLY A 177 26.99 -3.37 -3.64
CA GLY A 177 27.30 -4.78 -3.43
C GLY A 177 26.14 -5.61 -2.85
N ASP A 178 25.04 -4.98 -2.45
CA ASP A 178 23.85 -5.71 -2.00
C ASP A 178 23.20 -6.47 -3.17
N GLN A 179 22.78 -7.71 -2.88
CA GLN A 179 21.92 -8.50 -3.76
C GLN A 179 20.51 -8.56 -3.16
N VAL A 180 19.51 -8.40 -3.99
CA VAL A 180 18.11 -8.21 -3.58
C VAL A 180 17.20 -8.93 -4.56
N GLU A 181 16.23 -9.67 -4.02
CA GLU A 181 15.04 -10.10 -4.75
C GLU A 181 14.04 -8.94 -4.80
N PHE A 182 13.45 -8.70 -5.98
CA PHE A 182 12.53 -7.57 -6.18
C PHE A 182 11.08 -8.05 -6.27
N PRO A 183 10.36 -8.19 -5.14
CA PRO A 183 8.99 -8.67 -5.17
C PRO A 183 8.06 -7.67 -5.86
N VAL A 184 7.28 -8.18 -6.81
CA VAL A 184 6.23 -7.46 -7.51
C VAL A 184 4.91 -8.18 -7.31
N VAL A 185 3.89 -7.42 -6.90
CA VAL A 185 2.53 -7.94 -6.77
C VAL A 185 1.67 -7.41 -7.91
N LEU A 186 1.10 -8.32 -8.69
CA LEU A 186 0.04 -8.02 -9.65
C LEU A 186 -1.31 -8.25 -8.98
N GLN A 187 -2.24 -7.34 -9.21
CA GLN A 187 -3.60 -7.46 -8.71
C GLN A 187 -4.60 -7.23 -9.84
N ASN A 188 -5.40 -8.25 -10.10
CA ASN A 188 -6.50 -8.21 -11.05
C ASN A 188 -7.80 -7.90 -10.30
N GLN A 189 -8.49 -6.83 -10.71
CA GLN A 189 -9.80 -6.41 -10.18
C GLN A 189 -10.93 -6.58 -11.19
N THR A 190 -10.69 -7.35 -12.27
CA THR A 190 -11.72 -7.75 -13.21
C THR A 190 -12.30 -9.11 -12.83
N ASP A 191 -13.45 -9.42 -13.40
CA ASP A 191 -14.15 -10.69 -13.20
C ASP A 191 -13.64 -11.82 -14.10
N GLU A 192 -12.61 -11.55 -14.92
CA GLU A 192 -11.99 -12.51 -15.84
C GLU A 192 -10.49 -12.67 -15.52
N PRO A 193 -9.91 -13.87 -15.75
CA PRO A 193 -8.47 -14.05 -15.62
C PRO A 193 -7.72 -13.24 -16.69
N LEU A 194 -6.55 -12.72 -16.33
CA LEU A 194 -5.72 -11.92 -17.23
C LEU A 194 -4.34 -12.58 -17.40
N VAL A 195 -3.87 -12.65 -18.64
CA VAL A 195 -2.48 -12.98 -18.95
C VAL A 195 -1.71 -11.67 -19.05
N VAL A 196 -0.72 -11.47 -18.18
CA VAL A 196 0.00 -10.20 -18.06
C VAL A 196 1.48 -10.39 -18.34
N ASP A 197 2.00 -9.63 -19.30
CA ASP A 197 3.44 -9.51 -19.53
C ASP A 197 3.99 -8.37 -18.66
N VAL A 198 4.95 -8.70 -17.79
CA VAL A 198 5.64 -7.73 -16.92
C VAL A 198 7.10 -7.65 -17.31
N VAL A 199 7.61 -6.42 -17.41
CA VAL A 199 9.02 -6.14 -17.73
C VAL A 199 9.60 -5.22 -16.67
N LEU A 200 10.80 -5.56 -16.18
CA LEU A 200 11.58 -4.72 -15.29
C LEU A 200 12.66 -3.98 -16.08
N ALA A 201 12.70 -2.65 -15.94
CA ALA A 201 13.74 -1.81 -16.49
C ALA A 201 14.52 -1.15 -15.35
N THR A 202 15.85 -1.23 -15.40
CA THR A 202 16.75 -0.67 -14.38
C THR A 202 17.78 0.27 -15.02
N THR A 203 18.30 1.23 -14.26
CA THR A 203 19.37 2.14 -14.71
C THR A 203 20.67 1.96 -13.93
N ASN A 204 20.61 1.51 -12.67
CA ASN A 204 21.75 1.40 -11.75
C ASN A 204 21.84 0.04 -11.04
N LEU A 205 21.10 -0.96 -11.53
CA LEU A 205 21.09 -2.30 -10.98
C LEU A 205 21.46 -3.27 -12.09
N GLU A 206 22.35 -4.20 -11.77
CA GLU A 206 22.63 -5.35 -12.62
C GLU A 206 21.56 -6.41 -12.39
N MET A 207 20.97 -6.90 -13.48
CA MET A 207 19.97 -7.96 -13.41
C MET A 207 20.64 -9.33 -13.47
N THR A 208 20.41 -10.16 -12.45
CA THR A 208 20.91 -11.54 -12.40
C THR A 208 19.93 -12.56 -12.99
N GLY A 209 18.66 -12.17 -13.19
CA GLY A 209 17.59 -13.01 -13.72
C GLY A 209 16.92 -12.44 -14.98
N PRO A 210 15.86 -13.09 -15.49
CA PRO A 210 15.15 -12.64 -16.67
C PRO A 210 14.49 -11.27 -16.43
N ALA A 211 14.50 -10.43 -17.47
CA ALA A 211 13.96 -9.06 -17.42
C ALA A 211 12.43 -8.99 -17.56
N GLY A 212 11.76 -10.09 -17.89
CA GLY A 212 10.32 -10.11 -18.02
C GLY A 212 9.71 -11.48 -17.79
N PHE A 213 8.44 -11.45 -17.40
CA PHE A 213 7.65 -12.60 -17.01
C PHE A 213 6.26 -12.49 -17.62
N ARG A 214 5.72 -13.64 -18.07
CA ARG A 214 4.31 -13.79 -18.38
C ARG A 214 3.62 -14.46 -17.21
N VAL A 215 2.60 -13.82 -16.66
CA VAL A 215 1.92 -14.26 -15.45
C VAL A 215 0.42 -14.34 -15.68
N ASP A 216 -0.17 -15.49 -15.35
CA ASP A 216 -1.62 -15.65 -15.29
C ASP A 216 -2.14 -15.14 -13.94
N VAL A 217 -2.97 -14.10 -13.97
CA VAL A 217 -3.55 -13.47 -12.79
C VAL A 217 -5.04 -13.77 -12.74
N PRO A 218 -5.51 -14.66 -11.84
CA PRO A 218 -6.93 -15.01 -11.74
C PRO A 218 -7.81 -13.79 -11.46
N ALA A 219 -9.08 -13.88 -11.88
CA ALA A 219 -10.11 -12.87 -11.61
C ALA A 219 -10.17 -12.51 -10.12
N ASN A 220 -10.30 -11.22 -9.81
CA ASN A 220 -10.40 -10.69 -8.45
C ASN A 220 -9.31 -11.17 -7.47
N ASN A 221 -8.13 -11.56 -7.98
CA ASN A 221 -7.04 -12.14 -7.19
C ASN A 221 -5.72 -11.39 -7.42
N ARG A 222 -4.69 -11.76 -6.65
CA ARG A 222 -3.34 -11.22 -6.74
C ARG A 222 -2.31 -12.35 -6.83
N VAL A 223 -1.24 -12.10 -7.57
CA VAL A 223 -0.08 -12.99 -7.68
C VAL A 223 1.17 -12.18 -7.34
N GLU A 224 2.03 -12.75 -6.50
CA GLU A 224 3.37 -12.23 -6.21
C GLU A 224 4.38 -13.05 -7.01
N PHE A 225 5.35 -12.36 -7.61
CA PHE A 225 6.53 -12.99 -8.20
C PHE A 225 7.78 -12.18 -7.83
N ARG A 226 8.95 -12.81 -7.96
CA ARG A 226 10.24 -12.31 -7.50
C ARG A 226 11.29 -12.47 -8.58
#